data_AF-A0A2D7YSF0-F1
#
_entry.id   AF-A0A2D7YSF0-F1
#
_cell.length_a   1.000
_cell.length_b   1.000
_cell.length_c   1.000
_cell.angle_alpha   90.00
_cell.angle_beta   90.00
_cell.angle_gamma   90.00
#
_symmetry.space_group_name_H-M   'P 1'
#
loop_
_entity.id
_entity.type
_entity.pdbx_description
1 polymer ?
#
loop_
_entity_poly.entity_id
_entity_poly.type
_entity_poly.pdbx_seq_one_letter_code
_entity_poly.pdbx_strand_id
1 'polypeptide(L)'
;MDDDKHYLRSRRMLIGISLVLLVTTMGGAQIYEINTFIFKLGFEHPENLFNILLWAAGFLLIRYYNNAAQYHKRIAKIWQQNLLTNNIYTENERFVGLIGSLAPDGVRVVPDRDGSPEPGTLDESFESSFLFFNCSFVFEYIDDKFNYQVVKKKVWQAKPVSNIPRLYFAIIKHWWDAQFRNNESLTLYGPYLIAFVAISYGICTKAVSTPGLLK
;
A
#
# COMPACT_ATOMS: atom_id res chain seq x y z
N MET A 1 -8.20 11.75 -9.41
CA MET A 1 -8.09 11.86 -7.92
C MET A 1 -8.59 13.22 -7.45
N ASP A 2 -8.39 14.28 -8.23
CA ASP A 2 -8.75 15.66 -7.87
C ASP A 2 -10.22 16.05 -8.04
N ASP A 3 -11.03 15.27 -8.75
CA ASP A 3 -12.49 15.55 -8.86
C ASP A 3 -13.32 14.96 -7.72
N ASP A 4 -12.72 14.10 -6.89
CA ASP A 4 -13.44 13.36 -5.87
C ASP A 4 -13.55 14.19 -4.58
N LYS A 5 -14.59 15.03 -4.51
CA LYS A 5 -14.83 15.99 -3.41
C LYS A 5 -14.83 15.31 -2.04
N HIS A 6 -15.29 14.07 -1.95
CA HIS A 6 -15.35 13.32 -0.71
C HIS A 6 -13.96 12.92 -0.19
N TYR A 7 -13.10 12.43 -1.08
CA TYR A 7 -11.70 12.12 -0.79
C TYR A 7 -10.92 13.38 -0.38
N LEU A 8 -11.07 14.47 -1.12
CA LEU A 8 -10.41 15.75 -0.83
C LEU A 8 -10.81 16.35 0.52
N ARG A 9 -12.07 16.20 0.93
CA ARG A 9 -12.56 16.67 2.24
C ARG A 9 -11.98 15.84 3.38
N SER A 10 -11.99 14.51 3.27
CA SER A 10 -11.38 13.63 4.27
C SER A 10 -9.87 13.85 4.39
N ARG A 11 -9.17 14.02 3.27
CA ARG A 11 -7.73 14.35 3.25
C ARG A 11 -7.44 15.64 4.00
N ARG A 12 -8.17 16.72 3.69
CA ARG A 12 -8.00 18.02 4.35
C ARG A 12 -8.29 17.97 5.84
N MET A 13 -9.33 17.25 6.25
CA MET A 13 -9.71 17.12 7.66
C MET A 13 -8.68 16.33 8.48
N LEU A 14 -8.15 15.22 7.91
CA LEU A 14 -7.09 14.45 8.53
C LEU A 14 -5.81 15.28 8.66
N ILE A 15 -5.37 15.94 7.58
CA ILE A 15 -4.19 16.83 7.62
C ILE A 15 -4.38 17.93 8.66
N GLY A 16 -5.54 18.60 8.68
CA GLY A 16 -5.83 19.66 9.63
C GLY A 16 -5.76 19.20 11.08
N ILE A 17 -6.39 18.06 11.40
CA ILE A 17 -6.40 17.52 12.77
C ILE A 17 -5.02 16.99 13.17
N SER A 18 -4.27 16.34 12.27
CA SER A 18 -2.90 15.93 12.54
C SER A 18 -1.96 17.13 12.76
N LEU A 19 -2.16 18.24 12.03
CA LEU A 19 -1.41 19.48 12.26
C LEU A 19 -1.76 20.11 13.60
N VAL A 20 -3.04 20.16 13.96
CA VAL A 20 -3.48 20.66 15.28
C VAL A 20 -2.89 19.78 16.39
N LEU A 21 -2.89 18.45 16.22
CA LEU A 21 -2.25 17.53 17.16
C LEU A 21 -0.75 17.83 17.28
N LEU A 22 -0.05 18.00 16.17
CA LEU A 22 1.40 18.29 16.16
C LEU A 22 1.73 19.65 16.79
N VAL A 23 0.96 20.70 16.49
CA VAL A 23 1.11 22.02 17.11
C VAL A 23 0.79 21.97 18.61
N THR A 24 -0.20 21.19 19.02
CA THR A 24 -0.57 21.06 20.44
C THR A 24 0.48 20.26 21.22
N THR A 25 1.06 19.21 20.62
CA THR A 25 2.09 18.37 21.25
C THR A 25 3.45 19.04 21.28
N MET A 26 3.81 19.81 20.27
CA MET A 26 5.05 20.59 20.25
C MET A 26 4.92 21.93 21.01
N GLY A 27 3.72 22.49 21.10
CA GLY A 27 3.48 23.84 21.58
C GLY A 27 3.18 23.99 23.08
N GLY A 28 2.92 22.91 23.82
CA GLY A 28 2.74 22.98 25.28
C GLY A 28 1.70 24.01 25.75
N ALA A 29 0.54 24.08 25.08
CA ALA A 29 -0.42 25.15 25.33
C ALA A 29 -1.13 24.99 26.69
N GLN A 30 -0.78 25.83 27.66
CA GLN A 30 -1.50 26.03 28.92
C GLN A 30 -2.34 27.30 28.87
N ILE A 31 -3.49 27.27 29.55
CA ILE A 31 -4.50 28.30 29.44
C ILE A 31 -4.59 29.05 30.77
N TYR A 32 -4.43 30.37 30.70
CA TYR A 32 -4.14 31.19 31.86
C TYR A 32 -5.15 32.29 32.23
N GLU A 33 -6.16 32.66 31.42
CA GLU A 33 -6.99 33.85 31.72
C GLU A 33 -8.21 34.07 30.81
N ILE A 34 -9.33 34.53 31.40
CA ILE A 34 -10.53 34.98 30.68
C ILE A 34 -10.59 36.51 30.79
N ASN A 35 -10.48 37.22 29.66
CA ASN A 35 -10.82 38.64 29.57
C ASN A 35 -11.77 38.85 28.39
N THR A 36 -12.71 39.80 28.52
CA THR A 36 -14.06 39.87 27.93
C THR A 36 -14.22 39.73 26.41
N PHE A 37 -13.16 39.50 25.64
CA PHE A 37 -13.23 39.24 24.19
C PHE A 37 -12.24 38.16 23.66
N ILE A 38 -11.45 37.53 24.52
CA ILE A 38 -10.53 36.45 24.15
C ILE A 38 -10.76 35.28 25.12
N PHE A 39 -11.38 34.21 24.62
CA PHE A 39 -11.50 32.95 25.33
C PHE A 39 -10.14 32.24 25.29
N LYS A 40 -9.32 32.34 26.34
CA LYS A 40 -8.39 31.25 26.61
C LYS A 40 -9.28 30.09 27.13
N LEU A 41 -9.16 28.89 26.56
CA LEU A 41 -9.92 27.68 26.96
C LEU A 41 -9.53 27.23 28.38
N GLY A 42 -9.20 26.01 28.74
CA GLY A 42 -8.77 25.73 30.13
C GLY A 42 -9.11 24.31 30.41
N PHE A 43 -8.21 23.41 30.09
CA PHE A 43 -8.47 21.99 30.24
C PHE A 43 -8.07 21.62 31.66
N GLU A 44 -9.06 21.26 32.49
CA GLU A 44 -8.83 20.71 33.84
C GLU A 44 -7.98 19.44 33.80
N HIS A 45 -8.03 18.71 32.68
CA HIS A 45 -7.27 17.49 32.40
C HIS A 45 -6.66 17.54 30.99
N PRO A 46 -5.55 18.27 30.76
CA PRO A 46 -4.91 18.36 29.44
C PRO A 46 -4.51 16.98 28.88
N GLU A 47 -4.26 16.01 29.75
CA GLU A 47 -4.00 14.61 29.42
C GLU A 47 -5.15 13.91 28.69
N ASN A 48 -6.40 14.30 28.99
CA ASN A 48 -7.61 13.75 28.38
C ASN A 48 -7.87 14.35 27.00
N LEU A 49 -7.57 15.64 26.82
CA LEU A 49 -7.62 16.27 25.50
C LEU A 49 -6.69 15.58 24.51
N PHE A 50 -5.46 15.29 24.93
CA PHE A 50 -4.51 14.55 24.11
C PHE A 50 -5.03 13.16 23.73
N ASN A 51 -5.62 12.41 24.68
CA ASN A 51 -6.19 11.10 24.40
C ASN A 51 -7.32 11.18 23.37
N ILE A 52 -8.23 12.14 23.51
CA ILE A 52 -9.33 12.37 22.56
C ILE A 52 -8.77 12.69 21.17
N LEU A 53 -7.73 13.49 21.09
CA LEU A 53 -7.11 13.88 19.82
C LEU A 53 -6.40 12.69 19.14
N LEU A 54 -5.79 11.80 19.92
CA LEU A 54 -5.20 10.54 19.43
C LEU A 54 -6.28 9.59 18.90
N TRP A 55 -7.39 9.43 19.63
CA TRP A 55 -8.56 8.67 19.17
C TRP A 55 -9.17 9.24 17.89
N ALA A 56 -9.31 10.57 17.81
CA ALA A 56 -9.82 11.25 16.63
C ALA A 56 -8.90 11.05 15.42
N ALA A 57 -7.58 11.15 15.61
CA ALA A 57 -6.59 10.87 14.56
C ALA A 57 -6.68 9.41 14.08
N GLY A 58 -6.75 8.45 15.01
CA GLY A 58 -6.92 7.02 14.68
C GLY A 58 -8.21 6.74 13.89
N PHE A 59 -9.34 7.30 14.34
CA PHE A 59 -10.62 7.20 13.64
C PHE A 59 -10.55 7.78 12.21
N LEU A 60 -9.94 8.96 12.05
CA LEU A 60 -9.78 9.58 10.74
C LEU A 60 -8.84 8.78 9.83
N LEU A 61 -7.83 8.12 10.39
CA LEU A 61 -6.91 7.27 9.65
C LEU A 61 -7.64 6.03 9.09
N ILE A 62 -8.48 5.39 9.90
CA ILE A 62 -9.35 4.27 9.45
C ILE A 62 -10.31 4.76 8.35
N ARG A 63 -10.95 5.92 8.56
CA ARG A 63 -11.87 6.49 7.58
C ARG A 63 -11.16 6.85 6.27
N TYR A 64 -9.97 7.41 6.37
CA TYR A 64 -9.15 7.72 5.21
C TYR A 64 -8.76 6.46 4.45
N TYR A 65 -8.37 5.39 5.15
CA TYR A 65 -8.09 4.08 4.56
C TYR A 65 -9.26 3.51 3.76
N ASN A 66 -10.45 3.55 4.33
CA ASN A 66 -11.65 3.08 3.62
C ASN A 66 -11.92 3.89 2.34
N ASN A 67 -11.75 5.21 2.39
CA ASN A 67 -11.94 6.06 1.21
C ASN A 67 -10.80 5.90 0.18
N ALA A 68 -9.58 5.63 0.66
CA ALA A 68 -8.38 5.43 -0.15
C ALA A 68 -8.31 4.03 -0.79
N ALA A 69 -9.13 3.07 -0.36
CA ALA A 69 -9.05 1.67 -0.74
C ALA A 69 -9.08 1.45 -2.27
N GLN A 70 -9.91 2.19 -3.00
CA GLN A 70 -9.98 2.11 -4.45
C GLN A 70 -8.69 2.58 -5.14
N TYR A 71 -8.03 3.58 -4.57
CA TYR A 71 -6.77 4.12 -5.08
C TYR A 71 -5.61 3.16 -4.79
N HIS A 72 -5.61 2.52 -3.61
CA HIS A 72 -4.67 1.44 -3.30
C HIS A 72 -4.79 0.28 -4.31
N LYS A 73 -6.02 -0.13 -4.67
CA LYS A 73 -6.25 -1.14 -5.70
C LYS A 73 -5.76 -0.70 -7.08
N ARG A 74 -5.95 0.56 -7.44
CA ARG A 74 -5.50 1.11 -8.74
C ARG A 74 -3.97 1.12 -8.84
N ILE A 75 -3.28 1.65 -7.84
CA ILE A 75 -1.82 1.63 -7.79
C ILE A 75 -1.32 0.19 -7.81
N ALA A 76 -2.00 -0.70 -7.07
CA ALA A 76 -1.70 -2.13 -7.09
C ALA A 76 -1.71 -2.68 -8.53
N LYS A 77 -2.81 -2.49 -9.24
CA LYS A 77 -2.94 -2.95 -10.62
C LYS A 77 -1.85 -2.39 -11.55
N ILE A 78 -1.50 -1.11 -11.41
CA ILE A 78 -0.48 -0.46 -12.25
C ILE A 78 0.89 -1.14 -12.07
N TRP A 79 1.34 -1.34 -10.84
CA TRP A 79 2.66 -1.92 -10.63
C TRP A 79 2.71 -3.41 -10.95
N GLN A 80 1.59 -4.13 -10.76
CA GLN A 80 1.47 -5.53 -11.16
C GLN A 80 1.56 -5.68 -12.68
N GLN A 81 0.90 -4.78 -13.44
CA GLN A 81 1.02 -4.74 -14.90
C GLN A 81 2.45 -4.41 -15.32
N ASN A 82 3.08 -3.39 -14.72
CA ASN A 82 4.46 -3.02 -15.03
C ASN A 82 5.46 -4.15 -14.70
N LEU A 83 5.21 -4.91 -13.64
CA LEU A 83 6.00 -6.08 -13.26
C LEU A 83 5.98 -7.13 -14.38
N LEU A 84 4.79 -7.43 -14.91
CA LEU A 84 4.61 -8.39 -16.00
C LEU A 84 5.24 -7.89 -17.30
N THR A 85 5.11 -6.60 -17.64
CA THR A 85 5.59 -6.06 -18.91
C THR A 85 7.12 -5.85 -18.99
N ASN A 86 7.77 -5.37 -17.92
CA ASN A 86 9.12 -4.75 -18.05
C ASN A 86 10.32 -5.55 -17.52
N ASN A 87 10.15 -6.68 -16.83
CA ASN A 87 11.31 -7.33 -16.17
C ASN A 87 11.33 -8.84 -16.23
N ILE A 88 10.34 -9.46 -16.88
CA ILE A 88 10.18 -10.90 -16.78
C ILE A 88 10.26 -11.63 -18.11
N TYR A 89 10.19 -10.90 -19.23
CA TYR A 89 10.49 -11.41 -20.56
C TYR A 89 11.87 -10.90 -20.98
N THR A 90 12.82 -11.80 -21.24
CA THR A 90 14.06 -11.45 -21.92
C THR A 90 13.72 -11.26 -23.39
N GLU A 91 14.32 -10.24 -24.02
CA GLU A 91 14.11 -9.83 -25.41
C GLU A 91 13.86 -11.02 -26.34
N ASN A 92 12.64 -11.08 -26.88
CA ASN A 92 12.13 -11.96 -27.95
C ASN A 92 11.38 -13.25 -27.59
N GLU A 93 11.31 -13.71 -26.34
CA GLU A 93 10.49 -14.88 -26.01
C GLU A 93 9.72 -14.68 -24.69
N ARG A 94 8.38 -14.77 -24.74
CA ARG A 94 7.48 -14.67 -23.57
C ARG A 94 7.80 -15.68 -22.45
N PHE A 95 8.71 -16.65 -22.66
CA PHE A 95 9.08 -17.66 -21.66
C PHE A 95 10.56 -17.72 -21.31
N VAL A 96 11.40 -16.90 -21.94
CA VAL A 96 12.82 -16.83 -21.56
C VAL A 96 12.95 -15.75 -20.49
N GLY A 97 12.87 -16.14 -19.23
CA GLY A 97 12.98 -15.20 -18.11
C GLY A 97 12.50 -15.77 -16.77
N LEU A 98 12.30 -14.89 -15.78
CA LEU A 98 11.97 -15.27 -14.41
C LEU A 98 10.56 -15.89 -14.25
N ILE A 99 9.60 -15.60 -15.13
CA ILE A 99 8.26 -16.25 -15.13
C ILE A 99 8.33 -17.64 -15.76
N GLY A 100 9.21 -17.86 -16.74
CA GLY A 100 9.42 -19.20 -17.32
C GLY A 100 9.79 -20.23 -16.25
N SER A 101 10.48 -19.82 -15.18
CA SER A 101 10.75 -20.67 -14.01
C SER A 101 9.55 -21.00 -13.11
N LEU A 102 8.41 -20.34 -13.30
CA LEU A 102 7.13 -20.59 -12.63
C LEU A 102 6.07 -21.18 -13.55
N ALA A 103 6.26 -21.10 -14.88
CA ALA A 103 5.28 -21.56 -15.84
C ALA A 103 4.94 -23.05 -15.62
N PRO A 104 3.69 -23.47 -15.85
CA PRO A 104 3.31 -24.88 -15.74
C PRO A 104 4.09 -25.74 -16.73
N ASP A 105 4.57 -26.90 -16.30
CA ASP A 105 5.27 -27.85 -17.17
C ASP A 105 4.34 -28.29 -18.31
N GLY A 106 4.82 -28.22 -19.56
CA GLY A 106 4.10 -28.74 -20.73
C GLY A 106 3.23 -27.74 -21.50
N VAL A 107 3.14 -26.48 -21.07
CA VAL A 107 2.41 -25.45 -21.83
C VAL A 107 3.26 -24.95 -22.99
N ARG A 108 2.83 -25.20 -24.23
CA ARG A 108 3.38 -24.57 -25.44
C ARG A 108 2.55 -23.34 -25.77
N VAL A 109 3.18 -22.17 -25.77
CA VAL A 109 2.49 -20.94 -26.13
C VAL A 109 2.62 -20.68 -27.61
N VAL A 110 1.48 -20.63 -28.29
CA VAL A 110 1.38 -20.21 -29.68
C VAL A 110 1.08 -18.71 -29.68
N PRO A 111 1.83 -17.87 -30.42
CA PRO A 111 1.51 -16.47 -30.54
C PRO A 111 0.16 -16.32 -31.25
N ASP A 112 -0.77 -15.66 -30.57
CA ASP A 112 -2.12 -15.36 -31.07
C ASP A 112 -2.02 -14.62 -32.40
N ARG A 113 -2.31 -15.33 -33.51
CA ARG A 113 -2.22 -14.78 -34.87
C ARG A 113 -3.51 -14.11 -35.31
N ASP A 114 -4.67 -14.60 -34.84
CA ASP A 114 -5.97 -14.27 -35.42
C ASP A 114 -7.07 -13.92 -34.38
N GLY A 115 -6.74 -13.78 -33.08
CA GLY A 115 -7.67 -13.32 -32.04
C GLY A 115 -8.74 -14.35 -31.64
N SER A 116 -8.68 -15.55 -32.19
CA SER A 116 -9.39 -16.73 -31.70
C SER A 116 -8.57 -17.41 -30.59
N PRO A 117 -9.20 -17.86 -29.49
CA PRO A 117 -8.48 -18.57 -28.43
C PRO A 117 -7.93 -19.90 -28.96
N GLU A 118 -6.69 -19.88 -29.43
CA GLU A 118 -5.98 -21.07 -29.86
C GLU A 118 -5.49 -21.85 -28.62
N PRO A 119 -5.45 -23.19 -28.68
CA PRO A 119 -4.80 -23.98 -27.65
C PRO A 119 -3.36 -23.48 -27.48
N GLY A 120 -2.96 -23.20 -26.24
CA GLY A 120 -1.69 -22.54 -25.94
C GLY A 120 -1.76 -21.02 -25.69
N THR A 121 -2.95 -20.39 -25.74
CA THR A 121 -3.09 -19.01 -25.23
C THR A 121 -2.90 -19.00 -23.71
N LEU A 122 -1.91 -18.27 -23.21
CA LEU A 122 -1.61 -18.11 -21.78
C LEU A 122 -1.87 -16.66 -21.37
N ASP A 123 -2.77 -16.46 -20.41
CA ASP A 123 -2.92 -15.20 -19.69
C ASP A 123 -2.22 -15.30 -18.32
N GLU A 124 -1.53 -14.23 -17.95
CA GLU A 124 -0.70 -14.16 -16.75
C GLU A 124 -1.19 -13.01 -15.87
N SER A 125 -1.60 -13.35 -14.65
CA SER A 125 -1.92 -12.35 -13.65
C SER A 125 -1.10 -12.55 -12.39
N PHE A 126 -0.92 -11.46 -11.65
CA PHE A 126 -0.11 -11.47 -10.44
C PHE A 126 -0.93 -10.97 -9.25
N GLU A 127 -1.00 -11.82 -8.22
CA GLU A 127 -1.68 -11.51 -6.98
C GLU A 127 -0.64 -11.26 -5.88
N SER A 128 -0.65 -10.05 -5.33
CA SER A 128 0.16 -9.67 -4.17
C SER A 128 -0.67 -9.65 -2.90
N SER A 129 -0.16 -10.26 -1.83
CA SER A 129 -0.62 -9.96 -0.48
C SER A 129 0.12 -8.74 0.10
N PHE A 130 -0.44 -8.16 1.17
CA PHE A 130 0.07 -6.97 1.86
C PHE A 130 1.55 -7.06 2.31
N LEU A 131 2.14 -8.25 2.38
CA LEU A 131 3.50 -8.47 2.91
C LEU A 131 4.48 -9.14 1.93
N PHE A 132 4.19 -9.21 0.64
CA PHE A 132 5.03 -9.83 -0.41
C PHE A 132 5.33 -11.34 -0.25
N PHE A 133 5.36 -11.89 0.96
CA PHE A 133 5.66 -13.30 1.24
C PHE A 133 4.62 -14.29 0.71
N ASN A 134 3.41 -13.81 0.37
CA ASN A 134 2.35 -14.63 -0.23
C ASN A 134 1.97 -14.13 -1.62
N CYS A 135 2.96 -13.67 -2.39
CA CYS A 135 2.81 -13.36 -3.80
C CYS A 135 2.65 -14.64 -4.65
N SER A 136 1.71 -14.61 -5.59
CA SER A 136 1.43 -15.72 -6.50
C SER A 136 1.24 -15.22 -7.92
N PHE A 137 1.74 -15.98 -8.88
CA PHE A 137 1.39 -15.85 -10.28
C PHE A 137 0.24 -16.80 -10.57
N VAL A 138 -0.77 -16.31 -11.28
CA VAL A 138 -1.92 -17.07 -11.74
C VAL A 138 -1.79 -17.17 -13.24
N PHE A 139 -1.76 -18.41 -13.71
CA PHE A 139 -1.62 -18.78 -15.10
C PHE A 139 -2.95 -19.34 -15.57
N GLU A 140 -3.56 -18.67 -16.55
CA GLU A 140 -4.81 -19.09 -17.18
C GLU A 140 -4.48 -19.57 -18.59
N TYR A 141 -4.71 -20.84 -18.89
CA TYR A 141 -4.41 -21.38 -20.22
C TYR A 141 -5.44 -22.41 -20.68
N ILE A 142 -5.49 -22.58 -22.00
CA ILE A 142 -6.27 -23.61 -22.67
C ILE A 142 -5.32 -24.75 -23.04
N ASP A 143 -5.53 -25.91 -22.44
CA ASP A 143 -4.78 -27.14 -22.74
C ASP A 143 -5.06 -27.64 -24.17
N ASP A 144 -4.24 -28.55 -24.69
CA ASP A 144 -4.38 -29.18 -26.01
C ASP A 144 -5.75 -29.87 -26.21
N LYS A 145 -6.46 -30.13 -25.11
CA LYS A 145 -7.82 -30.68 -25.06
C LYS A 145 -8.93 -29.63 -25.01
N PHE A 146 -8.62 -28.35 -25.25
CA PHE A 146 -9.53 -27.20 -25.13
C PHE A 146 -10.12 -27.03 -23.72
N ASN A 147 -9.44 -27.53 -22.69
CA ASN A 147 -9.87 -27.35 -21.32
C ASN A 147 -9.22 -26.10 -20.73
N TYR A 148 -10.05 -25.23 -20.16
CA TYR A 148 -9.59 -24.07 -19.42
C TYR A 148 -9.01 -24.51 -18.07
N GLN A 149 -7.77 -24.11 -17.80
CA GLN A 149 -7.05 -24.42 -16.57
C GLN A 149 -6.56 -23.14 -15.91
N VAL A 150 -6.70 -23.07 -14.59
CA VAL A 150 -6.18 -21.97 -13.77
C VAL A 150 -5.17 -22.56 -12.77
N VAL A 151 -3.90 -22.21 -12.95
CA VAL A 151 -2.82 -22.71 -12.11
C VAL A 151 -2.21 -21.55 -11.34
N LYS A 152 -2.30 -21.62 -10.00
CA LYS A 152 -1.69 -20.64 -9.11
C LYS A 152 -0.36 -21.15 -8.57
N LYS A 153 0.72 -20.44 -8.87
CA LYS A 153 2.09 -20.76 -8.41
C LYS A 153 2.59 -19.66 -7.51
N LYS A 154 3.05 -20.05 -6.32
CA LYS A 154 3.66 -19.09 -5.39
C LYS A 154 5.09 -18.78 -5.82
N VAL A 155 5.55 -17.57 -5.54
CA VAL A 155 6.91 -17.11 -5.87
C VAL A 155 8.01 -18.05 -5.33
N TRP A 156 7.81 -18.63 -4.15
CA TRP A 156 8.78 -19.57 -3.56
C TRP A 156 8.82 -20.95 -4.23
N GLN A 157 7.87 -21.24 -5.13
CA GLN A 157 7.83 -22.49 -5.91
C GLN A 157 8.62 -22.38 -7.22
N ALA A 158 9.29 -21.25 -7.47
CA ALA A 158 10.13 -21.03 -8.65
C ALA A 158 11.28 -22.06 -8.72
N LYS A 159 11.57 -22.56 -9.92
CA LYS A 159 12.73 -23.41 -10.18
C LYS A 159 13.59 -22.85 -11.33
N PRO A 160 14.90 -22.65 -11.14
CA PRO A 160 15.72 -22.98 -9.97
C PRO A 160 15.51 -22.05 -8.77
N VAL A 161 15.83 -22.52 -7.57
CA VAL A 161 15.73 -21.76 -6.29
C VAL A 161 16.53 -20.45 -6.32
N SER A 162 17.58 -20.37 -7.13
CA SER A 162 18.37 -19.15 -7.34
C SER A 162 17.58 -17.99 -7.98
N ASN A 163 16.45 -18.28 -8.63
CA ASN A 163 15.56 -17.27 -9.19
C ASN A 163 14.62 -16.65 -8.16
N ILE A 164 14.38 -17.30 -7.02
CA ILE A 164 13.51 -16.79 -5.95
C ILE A 164 13.96 -15.40 -5.45
N PRO A 165 15.21 -15.17 -5.04
CA PRO A 165 15.64 -13.84 -4.58
C PRO A 165 15.57 -12.79 -5.70
N ARG A 166 15.86 -13.16 -6.94
CA ARG A 166 15.75 -12.26 -8.11
C ARG A 166 14.30 -11.85 -8.36
N LEU A 167 13.37 -12.79 -8.23
CA LEU A 167 11.94 -12.56 -8.40
C LEU A 167 11.38 -11.66 -7.29
N TYR A 168 11.76 -11.90 -6.04
CA TYR A 168 11.42 -10.99 -4.94
C TYR A 168 12.03 -9.60 -5.12
N PHE A 169 13.28 -9.51 -5.56
CA PHE A 169 13.91 -8.22 -5.83
C PHE A 169 13.18 -7.45 -6.95
N ALA A 170 12.77 -8.13 -8.03
CA ALA A 170 11.99 -7.53 -9.09
C ALA A 170 10.61 -7.04 -8.59
N ILE A 171 9.92 -7.84 -7.77
CA ILE A 171 8.65 -7.48 -7.12
C ILE A 171 8.84 -6.23 -6.25
N ILE A 172 9.84 -6.23 -5.36
CA ILE A 172 10.12 -5.11 -4.45
C ILE A 172 10.51 -3.87 -5.24
N LYS A 173 11.33 -3.99 -6.28
CA LYS A 173 11.76 -2.87 -7.13
C LYS A 173 10.55 -2.19 -7.80
N HIS A 174 9.68 -2.97 -8.43
CA HIS A 174 8.48 -2.44 -9.10
C HIS A 174 7.45 -1.90 -8.13
N TRP A 175 7.28 -2.57 -6.99
CA TRP A 175 6.45 -2.04 -5.92
C TRP A 175 6.99 -0.68 -5.44
N TRP A 176 8.30 -0.59 -5.14
CA TRP A 176 8.93 0.63 -4.67
C TRP A 176 8.80 1.78 -5.68
N ASP A 177 9.07 1.50 -6.96
CA ASP A 177 8.93 2.49 -8.03
C ASP A 177 7.48 3.04 -8.08
N ALA A 178 6.49 2.16 -8.00
CA ALA A 178 5.10 2.57 -7.97
C ALA A 178 4.68 3.32 -6.69
N GLN A 179 5.32 3.05 -5.56
CA GLN A 179 5.03 3.76 -4.30
C GLN A 179 5.66 5.15 -4.23
N PHE A 180 6.84 5.36 -4.80
CA PHE A 180 7.58 6.62 -4.63
C PHE A 180 7.67 7.48 -5.88
N ARG A 181 7.59 6.90 -7.07
CA ARG A 181 7.73 7.63 -8.34
C ARG A 181 6.41 8.19 -8.86
N ASN A 182 5.28 7.65 -8.42
CA ASN A 182 3.97 8.17 -8.78
C ASN A 182 3.57 9.33 -7.85
N ASN A 183 3.29 10.51 -8.40
CA ASN A 183 2.77 11.60 -7.57
C ASN A 183 1.43 11.25 -6.89
N GLU A 184 0.62 10.39 -7.53
CA GLU A 184 -0.62 9.87 -6.95
C GLU A 184 -0.36 9.01 -5.70
N SER A 185 0.74 8.26 -5.65
CA SER A 185 1.07 7.47 -4.46
C SER A 185 1.56 8.38 -3.34
N LEU A 186 2.42 9.37 -3.61
CA LEU A 186 2.88 10.29 -2.56
C LEU A 186 1.70 11.07 -1.93
N THR A 187 0.74 11.51 -2.75
CA THR A 187 -0.47 12.18 -2.25
C THR A 187 -1.40 11.25 -1.49
N LEU A 188 -1.39 9.95 -1.80
CA LEU A 188 -2.14 8.93 -1.08
C LEU A 188 -1.48 8.55 0.25
N TYR A 189 -0.15 8.39 0.26
CA TYR A 189 0.62 7.92 1.41
C TYR A 189 1.05 9.01 2.39
N GLY A 190 1.19 10.25 1.92
CA GLY A 190 1.58 11.41 2.73
C GLY A 190 0.74 11.58 4.00
N PRO A 191 -0.60 11.55 3.94
CA PRO A 191 -1.44 11.67 5.13
C PRO A 191 -1.22 10.54 6.15
N TYR A 192 -0.95 9.30 5.70
CA TYR A 192 -0.60 8.21 6.63
C TYR A 192 0.75 8.44 7.29
N LEU A 193 1.76 8.91 6.55
CA LEU A 193 3.07 9.20 7.10
C LEU A 193 3.01 10.29 8.17
N ILE A 194 2.31 11.39 7.88
CA ILE A 194 2.12 12.49 8.85
C ILE A 194 1.38 11.98 10.09
N ALA A 195 0.28 11.25 9.91
CA ALA A 195 -0.50 10.73 11.03
C ALA A 195 0.30 9.71 11.86
N PHE A 196 1.05 8.81 11.21
CA PHE A 196 1.90 7.83 11.89
C PHE A 196 3.00 8.52 12.70
N VAL A 197 3.72 9.48 12.12
CA VAL A 197 4.73 10.26 12.84
C VAL A 197 4.11 11.01 14.03
N ALA A 198 2.96 11.65 13.85
CA ALA A 198 2.29 12.39 14.92
C ALA A 198 1.84 11.47 16.08
N ILE A 199 1.28 10.31 15.75
CA ILE A 199 0.84 9.31 16.74
C ILE A 199 2.05 8.69 17.44
N SER A 200 3.07 8.24 16.71
CA SER A 200 4.29 7.66 17.28
C SER A 200 4.99 8.65 18.20
N TYR A 201 5.15 9.90 17.76
CA TYR A 201 5.72 10.96 18.59
C TYR A 201 4.90 11.17 19.87
N GLY A 202 3.58 11.32 19.74
CA GLY A 202 2.69 11.51 20.88
C GLY A 202 2.73 10.37 21.90
N ILE A 203 2.82 9.12 21.43
CA ILE A 203 2.96 7.93 22.30
C ILE A 203 4.33 7.95 23.00
N CYS A 204 5.41 8.21 22.27
CA CYS A 204 6.76 8.29 22.83
C CYS A 204 6.88 9.39 23.90
N THR A 205 6.33 10.58 23.65
CA THR A 205 6.35 11.67 24.63
C THR A 205 5.59 11.31 25.91
N LYS A 206 4.46 10.62 25.80
CA LYS A 206 3.72 10.14 26.97
C LYS A 206 4.52 9.10 27.76
N ALA A 207 5.10 8.11 27.08
CA ALA A 207 5.89 7.05 27.71
C ALA A 207 7.07 7.61 28.52
N VAL A 208 7.75 8.64 28.00
CA VAL A 208 8.87 9.30 28.69
C VAL A 208 8.39 10.15 29.88
N SER A 209 7.19 10.74 29.82
CA SER A 209 6.63 11.60 30.87
C SER A 209 5.99 10.88 32.06
N THR A 210 5.84 9.55 32.02
CA THR A 210 5.39 8.71 33.14
C THR A 210 6.57 7.96 33.79
N PRO A 211 7.35 8.59 34.68
CA PRO A 211 8.46 7.94 35.38
C PRO A 211 7.94 7.09 36.57
N GLY A 212 7.14 6.05 36.29
CA GLY A 212 6.54 5.23 37.36
C GLY A 212 6.19 3.79 37.03
N LEU A 213 6.46 3.29 35.82
CA LEU A 213 6.07 1.92 35.40
C LEU A 213 7.26 0.97 35.12
N LEU A 214 8.47 1.37 35.52
CA LEU A 214 9.65 0.51 35.60
C LEU A 214 10.23 0.59 37.03
N LYS A 215 9.48 0.04 37.99
CA LYS A 215 9.99 -0.49 39.26
C LYS A 215 9.16 -1.70 39.63
#